data_AF-A0A942THG2-F1
#
_entry.id   AF-A0A942THG2-F1
#
_cell.length_a   1.000
_cell.length_b   1.000
_cell.length_c   1.000
_cell.angle_alpha   90.00
_cell.angle_beta   90.00
_cell.angle_gamma   90.00
#
_symmetry.space_group_name_H-M   'P 1'
#
loop_
_entity.id
_entity.type
_entity.pdbx_description
1 polymer ?
#
loop_
_entity_poly.entity_id
_entity_poly.type
_entity_poly.pdbx_seq_one_letter_code
_entity_poly.pdbx_strand_id
1 'polypeptide(L)'
;MGGSGNRKKTSGIRDISLEAELPIDMISYVFPKGTYAILKYHGDIDNAGSAYGELYEWINDSEYEHAGTFGFEMYLEPLYSSFSEAVFIWVEIL
;
A
#
# COMPACT_ATOMS: atom_id res chain seq x y z
N MET A 1 7.38 -33.08 -21.16
CA MET A 1 8.20 -32.00 -20.57
C MET A 1 7.51 -30.69 -20.85
N GLY A 2 7.31 -29.86 -19.83
CA GLY A 2 6.65 -28.55 -19.92
C GLY A 2 5.95 -28.22 -18.62
N GLY A 3 6.74 -27.89 -17.58
CA GLY A 3 6.26 -27.68 -16.22
C GLY A 3 5.28 -26.51 -16.14
N SER A 4 4.14 -26.76 -15.49
CA SER A 4 3.19 -25.75 -15.06
C SER A 4 3.88 -24.79 -14.09
N GLY A 5 4.10 -23.56 -14.53
CA GLY A 5 4.65 -22.50 -13.69
C GLY A 5 3.61 -22.10 -12.64
N ASN A 6 3.77 -22.58 -11.42
CA ASN A 6 3.05 -22.10 -10.24
C ASN A 6 3.34 -20.61 -10.05
N ARG A 7 2.47 -19.73 -10.55
CA ARG A 7 2.45 -18.32 -10.15
C ARG A 7 2.02 -18.27 -8.69
N LYS A 8 2.98 -18.01 -7.79
CA LYS A 8 2.69 -17.66 -6.39
C LYS A 8 1.74 -16.45 -6.41
N LYS A 9 0.53 -16.59 -5.84
CA LYS A 9 -0.38 -15.47 -5.58
C LYS A 9 0.31 -14.53 -4.60
N THR A 10 0.85 -13.43 -5.09
CA THR A 10 1.27 -12.30 -4.23
C THR A 10 0.04 -11.43 -4.02
N SER A 11 -0.43 -11.34 -2.78
CA SER A 11 -1.49 -10.41 -2.37
C SER A 11 -0.89 -9.00 -2.38
N GLY A 12 -1.30 -8.16 -3.32
CA GLY A 12 -0.82 -6.80 -3.44
C GLY A 12 -1.82 -5.98 -4.23
N ILE A 13 -1.95 -4.69 -3.87
CA ILE A 13 -2.82 -3.75 -4.58
C ILE A 13 -2.16 -3.48 -5.94
N ARG A 14 -2.91 -3.70 -7.02
CA ARG A 14 -2.49 -3.36 -8.37
C ARG A 14 -3.39 -2.27 -8.91
N ASP A 15 -2.80 -1.28 -9.54
CA ASP A 15 -3.54 -0.39 -10.42
C ASP A 15 -4.04 -1.22 -11.62
N ILE A 16 -5.33 -1.10 -11.92
CA ILE A 16 -6.01 -1.82 -13.00
C ILE A 16 -6.82 -0.82 -13.80
N SER A 17 -6.86 -1.00 -15.12
CA SER A 17 -7.81 -0.24 -15.94
C SER A 17 -9.23 -0.58 -15.50
N LEU A 18 -10.12 0.40 -15.56
CA LEU A 18 -11.52 0.27 -15.13
C LEU A 18 -12.28 -0.78 -15.96
N GLU A 19 -11.77 -1.11 -17.14
CA GLU A 19 -12.34 -2.06 -18.10
C GLU A 19 -11.79 -3.48 -17.94
N ALA A 20 -10.86 -3.71 -17.00
CA ALA A 20 -10.24 -5.03 -16.81
C ALA A 20 -11.22 -6.02 -16.16
N GLU A 21 -11.28 -7.25 -16.70
CA GLU A 21 -11.98 -8.35 -16.03
C GLU A 21 -11.23 -8.77 -14.75
N LEU A 22 -11.95 -8.73 -13.62
CA LEU A 22 -11.40 -9.15 -12.34
C LEU A 22 -11.32 -10.68 -12.25
N PRO A 23 -10.20 -11.24 -11.77
CA PRO A 23 -10.13 -12.65 -11.42
C PRO A 23 -11.23 -13.05 -10.43
N ILE A 24 -11.60 -14.34 -10.45
CA ILE A 24 -12.53 -14.89 -9.48
C ILE A 24 -12.01 -14.64 -8.06
N ASP A 25 -12.93 -14.23 -7.18
CA ASP A 25 -12.69 -13.84 -5.78
C ASP A 25 -11.88 -12.53 -5.57
N MET A 26 -11.75 -11.68 -6.59
CA MET A 26 -11.19 -10.33 -6.44
C MET A 26 -12.28 -9.26 -6.48
N ILE A 27 -12.04 -8.17 -5.74
CA ILE A 27 -12.86 -6.95 -5.76
C ILE A 27 -12.04 -5.81 -6.35
N SER A 28 -12.71 -4.87 -7.02
CA SER A 28 -12.14 -3.57 -7.35
C SER A 28 -12.54 -2.55 -6.28
N TYR A 29 -11.66 -1.59 -6.05
CA TYR A 29 -11.92 -0.44 -5.18
C TYR A 29 -11.45 0.82 -5.89
N VAL A 30 -12.30 1.85 -5.93
CA VAL A 30 -11.93 3.15 -6.48
C VAL A 30 -11.30 3.96 -5.37
N PHE A 31 -10.02 4.30 -5.56
CA PHE A 31 -9.28 5.10 -4.60
C PHE A 31 -9.85 6.53 -4.52
N PRO A 32 -10.31 7.02 -3.35
CA PRO A 32 -10.95 8.32 -3.26
C PRO A 32 -9.94 9.46 -3.45
N LYS A 33 -10.42 10.55 -4.05
CA LYS A 33 -9.65 11.80 -4.12
C LYS A 33 -9.63 12.42 -2.72
N GLY A 34 -8.44 12.78 -2.24
CA GLY A 34 -8.25 13.37 -0.92
C GLY A 34 -6.83 13.89 -0.75
N THR A 35 -6.57 14.51 0.41
CA THR A 35 -5.23 14.88 0.85
C THR A 35 -4.70 13.77 1.75
N TYR A 36 -3.47 13.33 1.50
CA TYR A 36 -2.88 12.22 2.23
C TYR A 36 -1.52 12.63 2.79
N ALA A 37 -1.30 12.34 4.07
CA ALA A 37 0.03 12.30 4.64
C ALA A 37 0.72 11.03 4.14
N ILE A 38 1.97 11.17 3.67
CA ILE A 38 2.73 10.06 3.09
C ILE A 38 4.03 9.91 3.87
N LEU A 39 4.23 8.74 4.47
CA LEU A 39 5.50 8.37 5.07
C LEU A 39 6.19 7.33 4.20
N LYS A 40 7.44 7.60 3.82
CA LYS A 40 8.29 6.62 3.13
C LYS A 40 9.07 5.84 4.17
N TYR A 41 8.79 4.54 4.28
CA TYR A 41 9.48 3.63 5.19
C TYR A 41 10.56 2.84 4.46
N HIS A 42 11.81 2.97 4.91
CA HIS A 42 12.93 2.16 4.46
C HIS A 42 13.32 1.18 5.55
N GLY A 43 13.09 -0.11 5.32
CA GLY A 43 13.40 -1.14 6.30
C GLY A 43 12.83 -2.50 5.94
N ASP A 44 12.75 -3.36 6.94
CA ASP A 44 12.16 -4.69 6.81
C ASP A 44 10.64 -4.57 6.62
N ILE A 45 10.13 -5.11 5.52
CA ILE A 45 8.70 -5.07 5.18
C ILE A 45 7.84 -5.71 6.27
N ASP A 46 8.34 -6.73 6.95
CA ASP A 46 7.63 -7.40 8.04
C ASP A 46 7.45 -6.47 9.26
N ASN A 47 8.24 -5.38 9.32
CA ASN A 47 8.18 -4.34 10.34
C ASN A 47 7.59 -3.02 9.83
N ALA A 48 7.16 -2.91 8.57
CA ALA A 48 6.61 -1.67 8.02
C ALA A 48 5.38 -1.15 8.79
N GLY A 49 4.67 -2.05 9.50
CA GLY A 49 3.58 -1.69 10.39
C GLY A 49 3.95 -0.68 11.49
N SER A 50 5.22 -0.63 11.93
CA SER A 50 5.66 0.36 12.94
C SER A 50 5.60 1.80 12.42
N ALA A 51 5.74 1.99 11.10
CA ALA A 51 5.71 3.31 10.49
C ALA A 51 4.30 3.94 10.49
N TYR A 52 3.23 3.15 10.69
CA TYR A 52 1.92 3.72 11.03
C TYR A 52 1.94 4.44 12.37
N GLY A 53 2.62 3.89 13.38
CA GLY A 53 2.75 4.51 14.71
C GLY A 53 3.40 5.90 14.60
N GLU A 54 4.55 5.97 13.95
CA GLU A 54 5.28 7.22 13.70
C GLU A 54 4.42 8.24 12.93
N LEU A 55 3.68 7.79 11.92
CA LEU A 55 2.79 8.66 11.14
C LEU A 55 1.63 9.20 11.98
N TYR A 56 1.02 8.37 12.84
CA TYR A 56 -0.06 8.82 13.72
C TYR A 56 0.44 9.74 14.84
N GLU A 57 1.62 9.48 15.40
CA GLU A 57 2.27 10.39 16.34
C GLU A 57 2.52 11.75 15.69
N TRP A 58 3.09 11.76 14.47
CA TRP A 58 3.28 12.99 13.72
C TRP A 58 1.96 13.74 13.45
N ILE A 59 0.90 13.04 13.05
CA ILE A 59 -0.42 13.65 12.84
C ILE A 59 -0.90 14.34 14.12
N ASN A 60 -0.83 13.66 15.27
CA ASN A 60 -1.28 14.21 16.56
C ASN A 60 -0.51 15.45 17.00
N ASP A 61 0.76 15.57 16.60
CA ASP A 61 1.63 16.71 16.91
C ASP A 61 1.63 17.78 15.80
N SER A 62 0.91 17.55 14.70
CA SER A 62 0.80 18.45 13.56
C SER A 62 -0.44 19.35 13.63
N GLU A 63 -0.60 20.22 12.62
CA GLU A 63 -1.82 21.01 12.42
C GLU A 63 -2.90 20.25 11.64
N TYR A 64 -2.61 19.03 11.19
CA TYR A 64 -3.51 18.22 10.38
C TYR A 64 -4.35 17.29 11.24
N GLU A 65 -5.57 17.01 10.79
CA GLU A 65 -6.47 16.08 11.46
C GLU A 65 -6.64 14.80 10.65
N HIS A 66 -6.70 13.66 11.33
CA HIS A 66 -7.02 12.38 10.69
C HIS A 66 -8.45 12.41 10.15
N ALA A 67 -8.61 12.20 8.84
CA ALA A 67 -9.88 12.34 8.14
C ALA A 67 -10.41 11.04 7.53
N GLY A 68 -9.54 10.05 7.35
CA GLY A 68 -9.87 8.79 6.67
C GLY A 68 -10.47 7.72 7.58
N THR A 69 -11.02 6.69 6.95
CA THR A 69 -11.40 5.43 7.63
C THR A 69 -10.39 4.30 7.38
N PHE A 70 -9.39 4.55 6.55
CA PHE A 70 -8.38 3.57 6.18
C PHE A 70 -7.05 4.27 5.86
N GLY A 71 -5.96 3.55 6.09
CA GLY A 71 -4.66 3.81 5.47
C GLY A 71 -4.30 2.66 4.55
N PHE A 72 -3.30 2.86 3.70
CA PHE A 72 -2.84 1.81 2.80
C PHE A 72 -1.34 1.93 2.54
N GLU A 73 -0.76 0.80 2.16
CA GLU A 73 0.63 0.65 1.79
C GLU A 73 0.76 0.61 0.27
N MET A 74 1.65 1.42 -0.29
CA MET A 74 1.98 1.39 -1.71
C MET A 74 3.41 0.90 -1.91
N TYR A 75 3.55 -0.06 -2.82
CA TYR A 75 4.81 -0.69 -3.19
C TYR A 75 5.15 -0.30 -4.64
N LEU A 76 6.14 0.57 -4.82
CA LEU A 76 6.46 1.17 -6.13
C LEU A 76 7.32 0.29 -7.04
N GLU A 77 7.94 -0.78 -6.53
CA GLU A 77 8.81 -1.66 -7.29
C GLU A 77 8.40 -3.14 -7.15
N PRO A 78 8.68 -3.99 -8.17
CA PRO A 78 8.42 -5.41 -8.06
C PRO A 78 9.23 -6.00 -6.90
N LEU A 79 8.53 -6.55 -5.90
CA LEU A 79 9.02 -7.28 -4.71
C LEU A 79 9.96 -8.47 -5.01
N TYR A 80 10.41 -8.65 -6.25
CA TYR A 80 11.30 -9.71 -6.72
C TYR A 80 12.79 -9.38 -6.60
N SER A 81 13.12 -8.13 -6.28
CA SER A 81 14.44 -7.72 -5.83
C SER A 81 14.45 -7.79 -4.31
N SER A 82 15.46 -8.39 -3.68
CA SER A 82 15.68 -8.41 -2.22
C SER A 82 15.88 -7.01 -1.58
N PHE A 83 15.41 -5.96 -2.26
CA PHE A 83 15.60 -4.54 -1.97
C PHE A 83 14.38 -3.72 -2.43
N SER A 84 13.15 -4.12 -2.11
CA SER A 84 12.04 -3.15 -2.19
C SER A 84 12.16 -2.20 -1.00
N GLU A 85 13.02 -1.20 -1.12
CA GLU A 85 13.48 -0.36 -0.01
C GLU A 85 12.46 0.70 0.44
N ALA A 86 11.21 0.66 -0.01
CA ALA A 86 10.25 1.69 0.34
C ALA A 86 8.81 1.18 0.36
N VAL A 87 8.20 1.16 1.54
CA VAL A 87 6.75 1.13 1.69
C VAL A 87 6.27 2.55 1.90
N PHE A 88 5.30 2.98 1.12
CA PHE A 88 4.65 4.27 1.34
C PHE A 88 3.38 4.05 2.12
N ILE A 89 3.29 4.64 3.31
CA ILE A 89 2.10 4.61 4.14
C ILE A 89 1.33 5.90 3.91
N TRP A 90 0.07 5.76 3.57
CA TRP A 90 -0.82 6.87 3.26
C TRP A 90 -1.96 6.91 4.26
N VAL A 91 -2.21 8.09 4.83
CA VAL A 91 -3.32 8.36 5.75
C VAL A 91 -4.02 9.64 5.33
N GLU A 92 -5.33 9.59 5.16
CA GLU A 92 -6.13 10.74 4.73
C GLU A 92 -6.22 11.78 5.86
N ILE A 93 -5.99 13.05 5.52
CA ILE A 93 -5.95 14.17 6.46
C ILE A 93 -6.77 15.37 5.97
N LEU A 94 -7.18 16.24 6.90
CA LEU A 94 -7.82 17.54 6.66
C LEU A 94 -6.95 18.69 7.16
#